data_AF-A0A7R7GTD8-F1
#
_entry.id   AF-A0A7R7GTD8-F1
#
_cell.length_a   1.000
_cell.length_b   1.000
_cell.length_c   1.000
_cell.angle_alpha   90.00
_cell.angle_beta   90.00
_cell.angle_gamma   90.00
#
_symmetry.space_group_name_H-M   'P 1'
#
loop_
_entity.id
_entity.type
_entity.pdbx_description
1 polymer ?
#
loop_
_entity_poly.entity_id
_entity_poly.type
_entity_poly.pdbx_seq_one_letter_code
_entity_poly.pdbx_strand_id
1 'polypeptide(L)'
;MRGWVAELDAALCAEPALARLPGRFWFSVDDGRGDVSGLAADIGVHVVDDGVALLLAGRDTGIRPVVDDVVAALVKLAAKFVEIRGNAWRVSELADPSILLPGVQLAAASCPTVLRPPVGWLPQDDGRIALGAAVPLGVLTARVAECLAALGAPVVVTPWRSVLVCDLDEPTADAALRVLAPQGLAFDANSPWLSVSACTGRPGCARSAADVRADAARSLAADSGVHRHFVGCERACGSPPVGQVLVATGEGYRLLRGEAGRGGSLPPEVLR
;
A
#
# COMPACT_ATOMS: atom_id res chain seq x y z
N MET A 1 13.92 -4.91 13.34
CA MET A 1 13.33 -4.17 12.19
C MET A 1 12.29 -3.12 12.57
N ARG A 2 11.27 -3.39 13.42
CA ARG A 2 10.27 -2.35 13.79
C ARG A 2 10.90 -1.06 14.35
N GLY A 3 12.04 -1.17 15.04
CA GLY A 3 12.83 -0.02 15.50
C GLY A 3 13.24 0.95 14.39
N TRP A 4 13.59 0.44 13.20
CA TRP A 4 13.98 1.29 12.07
C TRP A 4 12.86 2.20 11.57
N VAL A 5 11.59 1.79 11.69
CA VAL A 5 10.47 2.65 11.27
C VAL A 5 10.36 3.86 12.18
N ALA A 6 10.44 3.66 13.51
CA ALA A 6 10.41 4.75 14.48
C ALA A 6 11.67 5.63 14.42
N GLU A 7 12.83 5.01 14.21
CA GLU A 7 14.10 5.72 14.04
C GLU A 7 14.12 6.54 12.75
N LEU A 8 13.62 5.98 11.63
CA LEU A 8 13.46 6.72 10.38
C LEU A 8 12.49 7.87 10.53
N ASP A 9 11.34 7.69 11.16
CA ASP A 9 10.38 8.78 11.44
C ASP A 9 11.04 9.92 12.21
N ALA A 10 11.73 9.59 13.31
CA ALA A 10 12.46 10.57 14.11
C ALA A 10 13.56 11.30 13.29
N ALA A 11 14.32 10.56 12.48
CA ALA A 11 15.38 11.13 11.64
C ALA A 11 14.82 12.01 10.51
N LEU A 12 13.68 11.65 9.90
CA LEU A 12 12.99 12.46 8.90
C LEU A 12 12.49 13.77 9.51
N CYS A 13 11.91 13.74 10.72
CA CYS A 13 11.48 14.93 11.44
C CYS A 13 12.65 15.83 11.88
N ALA A 14 13.82 15.24 12.15
CA ALA A 14 15.01 15.97 12.57
C ALA A 14 15.73 16.69 11.42
N GLU A 15 15.44 16.37 10.15
CA GLU A 15 16.06 16.99 8.97
C GLU A 15 15.10 17.97 8.28
N PRO A 16 15.22 19.29 8.49
CA PRO A 16 14.29 20.28 7.96
C PRO A 16 14.21 20.28 6.43
N ALA A 17 15.30 19.92 5.73
CA ALA A 17 15.31 19.88 4.27
C ALA A 17 14.29 18.87 3.70
N LEU A 18 13.99 17.80 4.44
CA LEU A 18 13.08 16.72 4.02
C LEU A 18 11.61 17.09 4.10
N ALA A 19 11.25 18.21 4.76
CA ALA A 19 9.91 18.77 4.67
C ALA A 19 9.52 19.17 3.22
N ARG A 20 10.50 19.28 2.31
CA ARG A 20 10.29 19.52 0.88
C ARG A 20 10.03 18.25 0.05
N LEU A 21 10.02 17.07 0.69
CA LEU A 21 9.63 15.83 0.02
C LEU A 21 8.18 15.93 -0.47
N PRO A 22 7.88 15.45 -1.69
CA PRO A 22 6.51 15.37 -2.19
C PRO A 22 5.66 14.45 -1.31
N GLY A 23 4.38 14.78 -1.13
CA GLY A 23 3.44 13.90 -0.40
C GLY A 23 3.15 12.55 -1.06
N ARG A 24 3.80 12.21 -2.18
CA ARG A 24 3.78 10.88 -2.81
C ARG A 24 5.07 10.10 -2.59
N PHE A 25 6.09 10.69 -1.98
CA PHE A 25 7.37 10.04 -1.74
C PHE A 25 7.25 9.04 -0.59
N TRP A 26 7.62 7.78 -0.79
CA TRP A 26 7.47 6.72 0.20
C TRP A 26 8.78 6.01 0.47
N PHE A 27 8.93 5.57 1.73
CA PHE A 27 9.97 4.65 2.14
C PHE A 27 9.39 3.24 2.33
N SER A 28 10.19 2.20 2.11
CA SER A 28 9.84 0.83 2.52
C SER A 28 10.95 0.20 3.36
N VAL A 29 10.55 -0.59 4.35
CA VAL A 29 11.43 -1.41 5.17
C VAL A 29 10.80 -2.80 5.20
N ASP A 30 11.49 -3.76 4.61
CA ASP A 30 10.97 -5.11 4.36
C ASP A 30 11.88 -6.16 5.00
N ASP A 31 11.28 -7.12 5.71
CA ASP A 31 11.99 -8.13 6.51
C ASP A 31 12.54 -9.31 5.71
N GLY A 32 12.42 -9.25 4.38
CA GLY A 32 12.84 -10.31 3.48
C GLY A 32 11.65 -11.09 2.89
N ARG A 33 10.44 -10.93 3.46
CA ARG A 33 9.23 -11.55 2.91
C ARG A 33 8.77 -10.94 1.58
N GLY A 34 9.23 -9.72 1.27
CA GLY A 34 8.93 -9.04 0.01
C GLY A 34 7.53 -8.41 -0.05
N ASP A 35 6.84 -8.37 1.10
CA ASP A 35 5.50 -7.83 1.26
C ASP A 35 5.38 -6.39 0.74
N VAL A 36 6.33 -5.51 1.10
CA VAL A 36 6.28 -4.09 0.73
C VAL A 36 7.34 -3.69 -0.31
N SER A 37 8.41 -4.47 -0.47
CA SER A 37 9.42 -4.23 -1.51
C SER A 37 8.82 -4.23 -2.92
N GLY A 38 7.83 -5.09 -3.19
CA GLY A 38 7.11 -5.16 -4.47
C GLY A 38 6.18 -3.97 -4.78
N LEU A 39 6.00 -3.05 -3.83
CA LEU A 39 5.24 -1.80 -4.04
C LEU A 39 6.08 -0.69 -4.68
N ALA A 40 7.38 -0.91 -4.87
CA ALA A 40 8.31 0.03 -5.47
C ALA A 40 8.28 1.42 -4.79
N ALA A 41 8.47 1.43 -3.47
CA ALA A 41 8.75 2.67 -2.74
C ALA A 41 9.97 3.38 -3.33
N ASP A 42 10.04 4.70 -3.16
CA ASP A 42 11.08 5.52 -3.79
C ASP A 42 12.47 5.13 -3.32
N ILE A 43 12.61 4.93 -2.00
CA ILE A 43 13.80 4.40 -1.37
C ILE A 43 13.34 3.34 -0.37
N GLY A 44 14.01 2.20 -0.32
CA GLY A 44 13.70 1.22 0.71
C GLY A 44 14.86 0.31 1.04
N VAL A 45 14.63 -0.57 2.00
CA VAL A 45 15.53 -1.67 2.30
C VAL A 45 14.76 -2.98 2.35
N HIS A 46 15.47 -4.05 2.00
CA HIS A 46 14.98 -5.42 2.06
C HIS A 46 16.04 -6.30 2.70
N VAL A 47 15.67 -7.02 3.76
CA VAL A 47 16.59 -7.97 4.39
C VAL A 47 16.80 -9.17 3.48
N VAL A 48 18.05 -9.57 3.37
CA VAL A 48 18.53 -10.73 2.61
C VAL A 48 19.42 -11.57 3.53
N ASP A 49 19.73 -12.80 3.14
CA ASP A 49 20.51 -13.73 3.97
C ASP A 49 21.84 -13.11 4.47
N ASP A 50 22.52 -12.37 3.59
CA ASP A 50 23.84 -11.78 3.87
C ASP A 50 23.76 -10.29 4.28
N GLY A 51 22.61 -9.78 4.74
CA GLY A 51 22.48 -8.44 5.29
C GLY A 51 21.26 -7.67 4.80
N VAL A 52 21.47 -6.41 4.40
CA VAL A 52 20.38 -5.49 4.04
C VAL A 52 20.63 -4.97 2.63
N ALA A 53 19.71 -5.22 1.70
CA ALA A 53 19.76 -4.66 0.36
C ALA A 53 19.10 -3.28 0.33
N LEU A 54 19.80 -2.28 -0.21
CA LEU A 54 19.24 -0.96 -0.48
C LEU A 54 18.51 -0.96 -1.82
N LEU A 55 17.25 -0.54 -1.81
CA LEU A 55 16.37 -0.49 -2.97
C LEU A 55 16.10 0.95 -3.40
N LEU A 56 16.06 1.17 -4.70
CA LEU A 56 15.67 2.43 -5.33
C LEU A 56 14.52 2.18 -6.31
N ALA A 57 13.35 2.76 -6.07
CA ALA A 57 12.12 2.46 -6.83
C ALA A 57 11.83 0.95 -6.94
N GLY A 58 12.06 0.20 -5.86
CA GLY A 58 11.88 -1.27 -5.80
C GLY A 58 12.97 -2.09 -6.50
N ARG A 59 14.07 -1.48 -6.94
CA ARG A 59 15.18 -2.15 -7.64
C ARG A 59 16.42 -2.21 -6.75
N ASP A 60 17.05 -3.38 -6.68
CA ASP A 60 18.30 -3.54 -5.93
C ASP A 60 19.42 -2.70 -6.54
N THR A 61 20.11 -1.96 -5.67
CA THR A 61 21.24 -1.09 -6.01
C THR A 61 22.59 -1.82 -5.93
N GLY A 62 22.62 -3.05 -5.42
CA GLY A 62 23.86 -3.77 -5.08
C GLY A 62 24.56 -3.24 -3.82
N ILE A 63 24.10 -2.12 -3.26
CA ILE A 63 24.64 -1.57 -2.01
C ILE A 63 24.08 -2.36 -0.84
N ARG A 64 24.97 -2.67 0.11
CA ARG A 64 24.66 -3.35 1.37
C ARG A 64 25.06 -2.46 2.55
N PRO A 65 24.20 -1.54 3.01
CA PRO A 65 24.48 -0.79 4.23
C PRO A 65 24.66 -1.75 5.41
N VAL A 66 25.56 -1.40 6.34
CA VAL A 66 25.59 -2.06 7.65
C VAL A 66 24.29 -1.73 8.39
N VAL A 67 23.84 -2.65 9.24
CA VAL A 67 22.56 -2.60 9.95
C VAL A 67 22.33 -1.26 10.67
N ASP A 68 23.38 -0.74 11.31
CA ASP A 68 23.33 0.51 12.09
C ASP A 68 23.28 1.77 11.21
N ASP A 69 23.67 1.68 9.93
CA ASP A 69 23.71 2.81 9.00
C ASP A 69 22.46 2.89 8.09
N VAL A 70 21.53 1.94 8.22
CA VAL A 70 20.35 1.83 7.33
C VAL A 70 19.54 3.14 7.31
N VAL A 71 19.18 3.67 8.47
CA VAL A 71 18.35 4.88 8.55
C VAL A 71 19.11 6.09 7.99
N ALA A 72 20.39 6.23 8.32
CA ALA A 72 21.24 7.29 7.80
C ALA A 72 21.34 7.25 6.26
N ALA A 73 21.46 6.07 5.68
CA ALA A 73 21.48 5.89 4.22
C ALA A 73 20.16 6.32 3.55
N LEU A 74 19.01 5.94 4.14
CA LEU A 74 17.69 6.32 3.64
C LEU A 74 17.49 7.85 3.67
N VAL A 75 17.83 8.51 4.78
CA VAL A 75 17.73 9.96 4.96
C VAL A 75 18.63 10.70 3.97
N LYS A 76 19.89 10.26 3.82
CA LYS A 76 20.85 10.86 2.89
C LYS A 76 20.36 10.80 1.44
N LEU A 77 19.78 9.68 1.02
CA LEU A 77 19.24 9.55 -0.33
C LEU A 77 18.00 10.41 -0.54
N ALA A 78 17.13 10.52 0.47
CA ALA A 78 15.97 11.39 0.42
C ALA A 78 16.37 12.86 0.30
N ALA A 79 17.41 13.28 1.04
CA ALA A 79 17.94 14.64 0.98
C ALA A 79 18.48 14.95 -0.41
N LYS A 80 19.25 14.01 -0.98
CA LYS A 80 19.73 14.12 -2.37
C LYS A 80 18.59 14.18 -3.38
N PHE A 81 17.52 13.39 -3.20
CA PHE A 81 16.33 13.49 -4.06
C PHE A 81 15.71 14.88 -3.99
N VAL A 82 15.56 15.47 -2.79
CA VAL A 82 15.05 16.83 -2.63
C VAL A 82 15.88 17.86 -3.40
N GLU A 83 17.21 17.71 -3.46
CA GLU A 83 18.09 18.62 -4.18
C GLU A 83 17.90 18.56 -5.70
N ILE A 84 17.68 17.37 -6.26
CA ILE A 84 17.73 17.15 -7.71
C ILE A 84 16.36 16.98 -8.37
N ARG A 85 15.30 16.73 -7.59
CA ARG A 85 14.00 16.25 -8.11
C ARG A 85 13.33 17.19 -9.12
N GLY A 86 13.66 18.48 -9.11
CA GLY A 86 12.90 19.49 -9.84
C GLY A 86 11.40 19.35 -9.55
N ASN A 87 10.62 19.00 -10.57
CA ASN A 87 9.17 18.80 -10.45
C ASN A 87 8.76 17.33 -10.21
N ALA A 88 9.68 16.37 -10.21
CA ALA A 88 9.39 14.96 -10.00
C ALA A 88 8.82 14.72 -8.58
N TRP A 89 7.73 13.97 -8.47
CA TRP A 89 7.11 13.61 -7.21
C TRP A 89 7.66 12.29 -6.64
N ARG A 90 8.21 11.46 -7.52
CA ARG A 90 8.72 10.12 -7.25
C ARG A 90 10.09 9.95 -7.89
N VAL A 91 10.89 9.04 -7.37
CA VAL A 91 12.18 8.66 -7.96
C VAL A 91 11.98 8.08 -9.36
N SER A 92 10.91 7.31 -9.58
CA SER A 92 10.58 6.74 -10.89
C SER A 92 10.22 7.78 -11.96
N GLU A 93 9.98 9.03 -11.58
CA GLU A 93 9.69 10.14 -12.51
C GLU A 93 10.97 10.89 -12.94
N LEU A 94 12.14 10.55 -12.37
CA LEU A 94 13.43 11.08 -12.82
C LEU A 94 13.81 10.48 -14.18
N ALA A 95 14.44 11.29 -15.04
CA ALA A 95 14.97 10.81 -16.33
C ALA A 95 16.01 9.69 -16.15
N ASP A 96 16.83 9.80 -15.10
CA ASP A 96 17.78 8.77 -14.69
C ASP A 96 17.81 8.67 -13.16
N PRO A 97 17.20 7.63 -12.55
CA PRO A 97 17.26 7.42 -11.10
C PRO A 97 18.67 7.15 -10.56
N SER A 98 19.61 6.65 -11.39
CA SER A 98 20.97 6.31 -10.96
C SER A 98 21.78 7.53 -10.52
N ILE A 99 21.35 8.74 -10.89
CA ILE A 99 21.94 9.99 -10.40
C ILE A 99 21.94 10.08 -8.85
N LEU A 100 21.00 9.42 -8.18
CA LEU A 100 20.96 9.33 -6.72
C LEU A 100 22.13 8.50 -6.16
N LEU A 101 22.60 7.52 -6.92
CA LEU A 101 23.69 6.62 -6.60
C LEU A 101 24.63 6.44 -7.81
N PRO A 102 25.48 7.44 -8.13
CA PRO A 102 26.35 7.36 -9.30
C PRO A 102 27.26 6.13 -9.27
N GLY A 103 27.36 5.43 -10.41
CA GLY A 103 28.14 4.21 -10.53
C GLY A 103 27.39 2.92 -10.16
N VAL A 104 26.14 3.02 -9.70
CA VAL A 104 25.28 1.84 -9.46
C VAL A 104 24.55 1.42 -10.73
N GLN A 105 24.61 0.12 -11.02
CA GLN A 105 23.74 -0.54 -11.99
C GLN A 105 22.50 -1.08 -11.26
N LEU A 106 21.33 -0.46 -11.46
CA LEU A 106 20.09 -0.97 -10.86
C LEU A 106 19.68 -2.31 -11.48
N ALA A 107 19.46 -3.32 -10.64
CA ALA A 107 18.95 -4.62 -11.08
C ALA A 107 17.51 -4.52 -11.63
N ALA A 108 16.99 -5.60 -12.22
CA ALA A 108 15.56 -5.71 -12.46
C ALA A 108 14.79 -5.78 -11.13
N ALA A 109 13.53 -5.36 -11.12
CA ALA A 109 12.68 -5.53 -9.95
C ALA A 109 12.51 -7.05 -9.69
N SER A 110 12.82 -7.47 -8.46
CA SER A 110 12.85 -8.88 -8.07
C SER A 110 11.69 -9.30 -7.17
N CYS A 111 11.11 -8.35 -6.42
CA CYS A 111 10.01 -8.62 -5.52
C CYS A 111 8.66 -8.55 -6.26
N PRO A 112 7.83 -9.61 -6.22
CA PRO A 112 6.51 -9.56 -6.83
C PRO A 112 5.62 -8.55 -6.10
N THR A 113 4.74 -7.86 -6.82
CA THR A 113 3.74 -7.01 -6.16
C THR A 113 2.72 -7.87 -5.42
N VAL A 114 2.63 -7.68 -4.11
CA VAL A 114 1.52 -8.16 -3.30
C VAL A 114 0.34 -7.20 -3.47
N LEU A 115 -0.82 -7.73 -3.84
CA LEU A 115 -2.07 -6.95 -3.94
C LEU A 115 -3.09 -7.28 -2.87
N ARG A 116 -3.12 -8.55 -2.45
CA ARG A 116 -4.11 -9.05 -1.51
C ARG A 116 -3.59 -8.82 -0.09
N PRO A 117 -4.39 -8.18 0.78
CA PRO A 117 -4.02 -8.05 2.18
C PRO A 117 -3.99 -9.43 2.87
N PRO A 118 -3.14 -9.61 3.89
CA PRO A 118 -3.26 -10.74 4.80
C PRO A 118 -4.53 -10.59 5.64
N VAL A 119 -5.50 -11.50 5.46
CA VAL A 119 -6.78 -11.50 6.18
C VAL A 119 -7.05 -12.85 6.84
N GLY A 120 -7.90 -12.82 7.85
CA GLY A 120 -8.28 -13.99 8.63
C GLY A 120 -7.37 -14.22 9.81
N TRP A 121 -7.24 -15.48 10.18
CA TRP A 121 -6.49 -15.94 11.34
C TRP A 121 -5.04 -16.22 10.96
N LEU A 122 -4.10 -15.41 11.46
CA LEU A 122 -2.69 -15.50 11.10
C LEU A 122 -1.87 -15.93 12.32
N PRO A 123 -1.35 -17.17 12.37
CA PRO A 123 -0.49 -17.61 13.45
C PRO A 123 0.80 -16.78 13.53
N GLN A 124 1.25 -16.48 14.74
CA GLN A 124 2.55 -15.88 15.03
C GLN A 124 3.51 -16.94 15.59
N ASP A 125 4.81 -16.68 15.48
CA ASP A 125 5.86 -17.65 15.84
C ASP A 125 5.89 -18.01 17.34
N ASP A 126 5.24 -17.22 18.20
CA ASP A 126 5.13 -17.42 19.65
C ASP A 126 3.78 -18.01 20.08
N GLY A 127 2.99 -18.51 19.12
CA GLY A 127 1.68 -19.10 19.38
C GLY A 127 0.55 -18.09 19.57
N ARG A 128 0.81 -16.78 19.50
CA ARG A 128 -0.24 -15.76 19.42
C ARG A 128 -0.80 -15.66 18.00
N ILE A 129 -1.81 -14.82 17.85
CA ILE A 129 -2.57 -14.65 16.61
C ILE A 129 -2.58 -13.18 16.23
N ALA A 130 -2.25 -12.92 14.96
CA ALA A 130 -2.62 -11.68 14.30
C ALA A 130 -3.94 -11.90 13.55
N LEU A 131 -4.95 -11.11 13.89
CA LEU A 131 -6.23 -11.14 13.19
C LEU A 131 -6.21 -10.09 12.08
N GLY A 132 -6.18 -10.53 10.83
CA GLY A 132 -6.17 -9.68 9.65
C GLY A 132 -7.58 -9.38 9.14
N ALA A 133 -7.88 -8.10 8.92
CA ALA A 133 -9.21 -7.66 8.52
C ALA A 133 -9.12 -6.68 7.35
N ALA A 134 -9.67 -7.06 6.20
CA ALA A 134 -9.88 -6.11 5.12
C ALA A 134 -10.89 -5.05 5.55
N VAL A 135 -10.57 -3.79 5.25
CA VAL A 135 -11.42 -2.64 5.48
C VAL A 135 -12.00 -2.26 4.12
N PRO A 136 -13.28 -2.55 3.84
CA PRO A 136 -13.92 -2.18 2.58
C PRO A 136 -13.60 -0.74 2.17
N LEU A 137 -12.95 -0.59 1.01
CA LEU A 137 -12.52 0.70 0.42
C LEU A 137 -11.62 1.56 1.31
N GLY A 138 -11.02 0.98 2.35
CA GLY A 138 -10.16 1.67 3.31
C GLY A 138 -10.89 2.70 4.18
N VAL A 139 -12.19 2.50 4.45
CA VAL A 139 -12.99 3.40 5.28
C VAL A 139 -13.33 2.74 6.62
N LEU A 140 -12.73 3.23 7.70
CA LEU A 140 -13.10 2.87 9.07
C LEU A 140 -14.13 3.87 9.59
N THR A 141 -15.23 3.38 10.17
CA THR A 141 -16.15 4.22 10.95
C THR A 141 -15.54 4.51 12.32
N ALA A 142 -15.97 5.61 12.96
CA ALA A 142 -15.53 5.93 14.32
C ALA A 142 -15.80 4.77 15.29
N ARG A 143 -16.98 4.13 15.17
CA ARG A 143 -17.34 2.97 15.97
C ARG A 143 -16.38 1.78 15.80
N VAL A 144 -15.98 1.47 14.56
CA VAL A 144 -15.01 0.39 14.31
C VAL A 144 -13.64 0.75 14.88
N ALA A 145 -13.21 2.00 14.73
CA ALA A 145 -11.94 2.47 15.30
C ALA A 145 -11.93 2.38 16.84
N GLU A 146 -13.03 2.75 17.50
CA GLU A 146 -13.21 2.58 18.95
C GLU A 146 -13.17 1.10 19.35
N CYS A 147 -13.85 0.22 18.62
CA CYS A 147 -13.78 -1.22 18.88
C CYS A 147 -12.36 -1.77 18.74
N LEU A 148 -11.62 -1.37 17.71
CA LEU A 148 -10.22 -1.76 17.52
C LEU A 148 -9.34 -1.27 18.67
N ALA A 149 -9.52 -0.02 19.11
CA ALA A 149 -8.78 0.54 20.23
C ALA A 149 -9.10 -0.17 21.55
N ALA A 150 -10.37 -0.55 21.76
CA ALA A 150 -10.82 -1.22 22.98
C ALA A 150 -10.23 -2.63 23.17
N LEU A 151 -9.69 -3.25 22.12
CA LEU A 151 -8.97 -4.53 22.23
C LEU A 151 -7.65 -4.39 23.01
N GLY A 152 -7.10 -3.18 23.14
CA GLY A 152 -5.83 -2.94 23.85
C GLY A 152 -4.62 -3.62 23.19
N ALA A 153 -4.77 -4.08 21.95
CA ALA A 153 -3.76 -4.81 21.20
C ALA A 153 -3.11 -3.92 20.12
N PRO A 154 -1.86 -4.19 19.73
CA PRO A 154 -1.21 -3.45 18.65
C PRO A 154 -2.00 -3.59 17.33
N VAL A 155 -2.27 -2.46 16.67
CA VAL A 155 -2.95 -2.42 15.38
C VAL A 155 -2.00 -1.91 14.30
N VAL A 156 -1.88 -2.65 13.20
CA VAL A 156 -1.10 -2.26 12.03
C VAL A 156 -2.04 -1.93 10.89
N VAL A 157 -1.96 -0.72 10.34
CA VAL A 157 -2.62 -0.37 9.08
C VAL A 157 -1.73 -0.82 7.93
N THR A 158 -2.28 -1.60 7.01
CA THR A 158 -1.52 -2.14 5.87
C THR A 158 -1.65 -1.24 4.62
N PRO A 159 -0.71 -1.32 3.66
CA PRO A 159 -0.81 -0.64 2.37
C PRO A 159 -2.01 -1.08 1.51
N TRP A 160 -2.64 -2.21 1.84
CA TRP A 160 -3.71 -2.85 1.07
C TRP A 160 -5.12 -2.58 1.61
N ARG A 161 -5.31 -1.48 2.36
CA ARG A 161 -6.62 -1.11 2.95
C ARG A 161 -7.16 -2.22 3.87
N SER A 162 -6.28 -2.76 4.70
CA SER A 162 -6.61 -3.72 5.74
C SER A 162 -5.91 -3.34 7.04
N VAL A 163 -6.38 -3.90 8.16
CA VAL A 163 -5.74 -3.77 9.47
C VAL A 163 -5.35 -5.15 9.99
N LEU A 164 -4.26 -5.23 10.74
CA LEU A 164 -3.89 -6.39 11.54
C LEU A 164 -4.05 -6.02 13.02
N VAL A 165 -4.78 -6.82 13.78
CA VAL A 165 -4.76 -6.76 15.25
C VAL A 165 -3.83 -7.85 15.74
N CYS A 166 -2.65 -7.47 16.22
CA CYS A 166 -1.57 -8.39 16.53
C CYS A 166 -1.61 -8.87 17.99
N ASP A 167 -0.87 -9.94 18.26
CA ASP A 167 -0.53 -10.38 19.62
C ASP A 167 -1.76 -10.76 20.46
N LEU A 168 -2.80 -11.32 19.82
CA LEU A 168 -3.99 -11.82 20.50
C LEU A 168 -3.79 -13.26 20.95
N ASP A 169 -4.37 -13.61 22.10
CA ASP A 169 -4.66 -15.01 22.39
C ASP A 169 -5.88 -15.50 21.59
N GLU A 170 -6.06 -16.82 21.50
CA GLU A 170 -7.13 -17.43 20.71
C GLU A 170 -8.54 -17.01 21.16
N PRO A 171 -8.89 -17.02 22.46
CA PRO A 171 -10.20 -16.55 22.91
C PRO A 171 -10.47 -15.08 22.55
N THR A 172 -9.47 -14.21 22.66
CA THR A 172 -9.61 -12.79 22.34
C THR A 172 -9.75 -12.58 20.83
N ALA A 173 -8.97 -13.29 20.01
CA ALA A 173 -9.08 -13.23 18.55
C ALA A 173 -10.48 -13.67 18.07
N ASP A 174 -11.00 -14.77 18.63
CA ASP A 174 -12.33 -15.30 18.33
C ASP A 174 -13.45 -14.33 18.77
N ALA A 175 -13.32 -13.72 19.96
CA ALA A 175 -14.25 -12.67 20.41
C ALA A 175 -14.19 -11.42 19.53
N ALA A 176 -12.99 -10.96 19.15
CA ALA A 176 -12.79 -9.81 18.28
C ALA A 176 -13.44 -10.03 16.91
N LEU A 177 -13.28 -11.22 16.31
CA LEU A 177 -13.92 -11.58 15.05
C LEU A 177 -15.45 -11.45 15.13
N ARG A 178 -16.07 -11.99 16.18
CA ARG A 178 -17.53 -11.91 16.39
C ARG A 178 -18.06 -10.48 16.55
N VAL A 179 -17.24 -9.56 17.05
CA VAL A 179 -17.62 -8.15 17.20
C VAL A 179 -17.37 -7.37 15.91
N LEU A 180 -16.21 -7.56 15.28
CA LEU A 180 -15.75 -6.74 14.16
C LEU A 180 -16.37 -7.14 12.82
N ALA A 181 -16.64 -8.42 12.59
CA ALA A 181 -17.23 -8.87 11.32
C ALA A 181 -18.63 -8.28 11.08
N PRO A 182 -19.56 -8.26 12.06
CA PRO A 182 -20.85 -7.59 11.90
C PRO A 182 -20.75 -6.07 11.68
N GLN A 183 -19.62 -5.44 12.00
CA GLN A 183 -19.38 -4.01 11.75
C GLN A 183 -18.84 -3.74 10.33
N GLY A 184 -18.73 -4.76 9.49
CA GLY A 184 -18.36 -4.64 8.08
C GLY A 184 -16.88 -4.86 7.78
N LEU A 185 -16.07 -5.29 8.75
CA LEU A 185 -14.72 -5.77 8.45
C LEU A 185 -14.77 -7.18 7.85
N ALA A 186 -13.96 -7.43 6.82
CA ALA A 186 -13.93 -8.71 6.11
C ALA A 186 -12.70 -9.53 6.50
N PHE A 187 -12.94 -10.73 7.03
CA PHE A 187 -11.89 -11.67 7.47
C PHE A 187 -11.73 -12.87 6.51
N ASP A 188 -12.68 -13.07 5.60
CA ASP A 188 -12.65 -14.16 4.63
C ASP A 188 -11.73 -13.83 3.44
N ALA A 189 -10.77 -14.71 3.15
CA ALA A 189 -9.85 -14.62 2.03
C ALA A 189 -10.54 -14.70 0.64
N ASN A 190 -11.81 -15.12 0.60
CA ASN A 190 -12.65 -15.15 -0.60
C ASN A 190 -13.56 -13.93 -0.73
N SER A 191 -13.47 -12.96 0.19
CA SER A 191 -14.30 -11.76 0.14
C SER A 191 -14.07 -10.96 -1.16
N PRO A 192 -15.12 -10.53 -1.87
CA PRO A 192 -14.98 -9.71 -3.07
C PRO A 192 -14.36 -8.33 -2.77
N TRP A 193 -14.37 -7.90 -1.50
CA TRP A 193 -13.69 -6.67 -1.08
C TRP A 193 -12.16 -6.73 -1.24
N LEU A 194 -11.57 -7.91 -1.40
CA LEU A 194 -10.13 -8.08 -1.61
C LEU A 194 -9.68 -7.81 -3.05
N SER A 195 -10.61 -7.80 -4.01
CA SER A 195 -10.32 -7.56 -5.44
C SER A 195 -10.78 -6.19 -5.92
N VAL A 196 -11.35 -5.37 -5.04
CA VAL A 196 -11.90 -4.06 -5.39
C VAL A 196 -11.37 -2.99 -4.45
N SER A 197 -11.00 -1.86 -5.02
CA SER A 197 -10.57 -0.67 -4.26
C SER A 197 -10.99 0.60 -4.99
N ALA A 198 -10.96 1.71 -4.28
CA ALA A 198 -11.29 3.00 -4.86
C ALA A 198 -10.45 4.10 -4.22
N CYS A 199 -10.30 5.23 -4.92
CA CYS A 199 -9.86 6.46 -4.28
C CYS A 199 -11.00 7.08 -3.44
N THR A 200 -10.77 8.27 -2.88
CA THR A 200 -11.79 8.95 -2.06
C THR A 200 -13.10 9.19 -2.81
N GLY A 201 -13.04 9.54 -4.11
CA GLY A 201 -14.22 9.83 -4.91
C GLY A 201 -15.00 11.07 -4.46
N ARG A 202 -16.15 11.33 -5.09
CA ARG A 202 -17.17 12.24 -4.53
C ARG A 202 -17.86 11.56 -3.32
N PRO A 203 -18.35 12.33 -2.34
CA PRO A 203 -18.21 13.79 -2.19
C PRO A 203 -16.87 14.23 -1.58
N GLY A 204 -16.01 13.30 -1.14
CA GLY A 204 -14.79 13.63 -0.38
C GLY A 204 -13.63 14.22 -1.20
N CYS A 205 -13.73 14.26 -2.52
CA CYS A 205 -12.72 14.84 -3.40
C CYS A 205 -13.38 15.69 -4.50
N ALA A 206 -13.13 17.00 -4.47
CA ALA A 206 -13.68 17.95 -5.46
C ALA A 206 -13.19 17.71 -6.91
N ARG A 207 -12.09 16.97 -7.10
CA ARG A 207 -11.57 16.62 -8.43
C ARG A 207 -12.23 15.37 -9.02
N SER A 208 -13.04 14.66 -8.26
CA SER A 208 -13.64 13.40 -8.70
C SER A 208 -14.88 13.65 -9.56
N ALA A 209 -14.97 12.97 -10.70
CA ALA A 209 -16.15 13.01 -11.56
C ALA A 209 -17.35 12.25 -10.97
N ALA A 210 -17.10 11.15 -10.24
CA ALA A 210 -18.13 10.26 -9.71
C ALA A 210 -17.96 9.92 -8.22
N ASP A 211 -18.98 9.31 -7.61
CA ASP A 211 -18.87 8.61 -6.33
C ASP A 211 -18.29 7.22 -6.56
N VAL A 212 -16.97 7.19 -6.69
CA VAL A 212 -16.24 5.97 -7.08
C VAL A 212 -16.29 4.86 -6.04
N ARG A 213 -16.60 5.20 -4.78
CA ARG A 213 -16.75 4.20 -3.71
C ARG A 213 -18.09 3.50 -3.81
N ALA A 214 -19.17 4.25 -4.06
CA ALA A 214 -20.47 3.66 -4.33
C ALA A 214 -20.47 2.81 -5.61
N ASP A 215 -19.78 3.26 -6.66
CA ASP A 215 -19.60 2.48 -7.89
C ASP A 215 -18.80 1.20 -7.65
N ALA A 216 -17.68 1.28 -6.93
CA ALA A 216 -16.87 0.12 -6.58
C ALA A 216 -17.68 -0.93 -5.78
N ALA A 217 -18.50 -0.49 -4.82
CA ALA A 217 -19.36 -1.38 -4.04
C ALA A 217 -20.42 -2.09 -4.90
N ARG A 218 -21.00 -1.40 -5.89
CA ARG A 218 -21.94 -2.02 -6.84
C ARG A 218 -21.27 -3.10 -7.71
N SER A 219 -19.98 -2.94 -8.00
CA SER A 219 -19.24 -3.87 -8.86
C SER A 219 -18.91 -5.22 -8.21
N LEU A 220 -19.11 -5.38 -6.90
CA LEU A 220 -18.73 -6.60 -6.16
C LEU A 220 -19.47 -7.86 -6.62
N ALA A 221 -20.64 -7.73 -7.24
CA ALA A 221 -21.40 -8.86 -7.76
C ALA A 221 -20.78 -9.48 -9.02
N ALA A 222 -19.90 -8.75 -9.72
CA ALA A 222 -19.25 -9.22 -10.94
C ALA A 222 -17.85 -9.73 -10.62
N ASP A 223 -17.62 -11.04 -10.76
CA ASP A 223 -16.26 -11.56 -10.77
C ASP A 223 -15.53 -11.06 -12.02
N SER A 224 -14.35 -10.52 -11.80
CA SER A 224 -13.51 -9.96 -12.85
C SER A 224 -12.22 -10.74 -13.06
N GLY A 225 -11.89 -11.68 -12.17
CA GLY A 225 -10.61 -12.39 -12.17
C GLY A 225 -9.38 -11.51 -11.95
N VAL A 226 -9.54 -10.19 -11.78
CA VAL A 226 -8.46 -9.21 -11.64
C VAL A 226 -8.78 -8.17 -10.57
N HIS A 227 -7.76 -7.59 -9.95
CA HIS A 227 -7.99 -6.47 -9.03
C HIS A 227 -8.43 -5.22 -9.80
N ARG A 228 -9.54 -4.59 -9.38
CA ARG A 228 -10.06 -3.35 -9.95
C ARG A 228 -9.91 -2.18 -8.98
N HIS A 229 -9.43 -1.06 -9.49
CA HIS A 229 -9.28 0.18 -8.75
C HIS A 229 -10.05 1.32 -9.43
N PHE A 230 -11.10 1.80 -8.77
CA PHE A 230 -11.97 2.87 -9.28
C PHE A 230 -11.43 4.24 -8.85
N VAL A 231 -11.20 5.13 -9.82
CA VAL A 231 -10.62 6.45 -9.57
C VAL A 231 -11.48 7.56 -10.17
N GLY A 232 -11.61 8.64 -9.40
CA GLY A 232 -12.46 9.77 -9.76
C GLY A 232 -11.89 10.69 -10.84
N CYS A 233 -10.58 10.62 -11.07
CA CYS A 233 -9.87 11.45 -12.04
C CYS A 233 -8.53 10.82 -12.42
N GLU A 234 -7.85 11.41 -13.39
CA GLU A 234 -6.60 10.89 -13.97
C GLU A 234 -5.42 10.86 -12.98
N ARG A 235 -5.52 11.53 -11.83
CA ARG A 235 -4.51 11.44 -10.76
C ARG A 235 -4.38 10.01 -10.20
N ALA A 236 -5.43 9.18 -10.32
CA ALA A 236 -5.43 7.76 -9.95
C ALA A 236 -4.89 7.46 -8.54
N CYS A 237 -5.29 8.29 -7.56
CA CYS A 237 -4.82 8.22 -6.17
C CYS A 237 -5.04 6.83 -5.56
N GLY A 238 -3.98 6.23 -5.01
CA GLY A 238 -4.05 4.94 -4.32
C GLY A 238 -4.16 3.72 -5.25
N SER A 239 -3.94 3.91 -6.55
CA SER A 239 -3.94 2.81 -7.52
C SER A 239 -2.75 1.86 -7.32
N PRO A 240 -2.99 0.54 -7.31
CA PRO A 240 -1.93 -0.45 -7.19
C PRO A 240 -1.09 -0.52 -8.48
N PRO A 241 0.17 -0.96 -8.43
CA PRO A 241 1.04 -0.99 -9.62
C PRO A 241 0.58 -1.99 -10.68
N VAL A 242 -0.15 -3.04 -10.28
CA VAL A 242 -0.76 -4.03 -11.17
C VAL A 242 -2.29 -4.12 -10.95
N GLY A 243 -3.01 -4.65 -11.94
CA GLY A 243 -4.48 -4.69 -11.96
C GLY A 243 -5.10 -3.64 -12.90
N GLN A 244 -6.43 -3.57 -12.92
CA GLN A 244 -7.19 -2.63 -13.72
C GLN A 244 -7.44 -1.33 -12.95
N VAL A 245 -7.11 -0.19 -13.55
CA VAL A 245 -7.46 1.14 -13.04
C VAL A 245 -8.54 1.72 -13.93
N LEU A 246 -9.72 1.95 -13.36
CA LEU A 246 -10.89 2.47 -14.06
C LEU A 246 -11.10 3.92 -13.64
N VAL A 247 -11.05 4.86 -14.59
CA VAL A 247 -11.25 6.29 -14.32
C VAL A 247 -12.64 6.74 -14.73
N ALA A 248 -13.33 7.41 -13.82
CA ALA A 248 -14.64 8.00 -14.07
C ALA A 248 -14.55 9.14 -15.10
N THR A 249 -15.45 9.15 -16.08
CA THR A 249 -15.54 10.17 -17.14
C THR A 249 -16.74 11.12 -16.97
N GLY A 250 -17.64 10.83 -16.05
CA GLY A 250 -18.93 11.51 -15.89
C GLY A 250 -20.10 10.81 -16.58
N GLU A 251 -19.81 9.95 -17.57
CA GLU A 251 -20.76 9.11 -18.34
C GLU A 251 -20.43 7.61 -18.16
N GLY A 252 -19.78 7.27 -17.04
CA GLY A 252 -19.28 5.93 -16.75
C GLY A 252 -17.78 5.92 -16.50
N TYR A 253 -17.11 4.82 -16.87
CA TYR A 253 -15.68 4.62 -16.68
C TYR A 253 -14.95 4.21 -17.94
N ARG A 254 -13.68 4.58 -18.04
CA ARG A 254 -12.73 4.06 -19.04
C ARG A 254 -11.54 3.38 -18.36
N LEU A 255 -10.91 2.43 -19.06
CA LEU A 255 -9.67 1.81 -18.60
C LEU A 255 -8.52 2.81 -18.73
N LEU A 256 -7.85 3.11 -17.61
CA LEU A 256 -6.67 3.98 -17.55
C LEU A 256 -5.37 3.17 -17.61
N ARG A 257 -5.33 2.02 -16.93
CA ARG A 257 -4.18 1.11 -16.87
C ARG A 257 -4.65 -0.34 -16.66
N GLY A 258 -3.88 -1.29 -17.19
CA GLY A 258 -4.15 -2.73 -17.12
C GLY A 258 -4.66 -3.26 -18.46
N GLU A 259 -4.75 -4.59 -18.58
CA GLU A 259 -5.35 -5.21 -19.76
C GLU A 259 -6.87 -5.30 -19.60
N ALA A 260 -7.60 -5.08 -20.70
CA ALA A 260 -8.99 -5.52 -20.77
C ALA A 260 -8.96 -7.06 -20.79
N GLY A 261 -9.47 -7.70 -19.74
CA GLY A 261 -9.46 -9.16 -19.64
C GLY A 261 -10.05 -9.80 -20.90
N ARG A 262 -9.54 -10.98 -21.29
CA ARG A 262 -10.05 -11.76 -22.43
C ARG A 262 -11.55 -12.03 -22.22
N GLY A 263 -12.42 -11.25 -22.88
CA GLY A 263 -13.87 -11.48 -22.93
C GLY A 263 -14.77 -10.51 -22.16
N GLY A 264 -14.29 -9.35 -21.68
CA GLY A 264 -15.16 -8.40 -20.97
C GLY A 264 -15.14 -7.01 -21.60
N SER A 265 -16.21 -6.65 -22.31
CA SER A 265 -16.66 -5.25 -22.29
C SER A 265 -16.77 -4.81 -20.82
N LEU A 266 -16.51 -3.52 -20.54
CA LEU A 266 -16.86 -2.95 -19.23
C LEU A 266 -18.32 -3.34 -18.93
N PRO A 267 -18.63 -3.87 -17.72
CA PRO A 267 -19.99 -4.28 -17.42
C PRO A 267 -20.96 -3.12 -17.74
N PRO A 268 -22.13 -3.37 -18.34
CA PRO A 268 -23.06 -2.31 -18.78
C PRO A 268 -23.52 -1.39 -17.64
N GLU A 269 -23.33 -1.81 -16.39
CA GLU A 269 -23.59 -1.04 -15.17
C GLU A 269 -22.54 0.07 -14.89
N VAL A 270 -21.42 0.03 -15.61
CA VAL A 270 -20.27 0.95 -15.52
C VAL A 270 -20.22 1.91 -16.73
N LEU A 271 -21.16 1.75 -17.68
CA LEU A 271 -21.26 2.49 -18.96
C LEU A 271 -22.47 3.45 -19.01
N ARG A 272 -22.95 3.96 -17.87
CA ARG A 272 -24.07 4.93 -17.85
C ARG A 272 -23.60 6.37 -17.75
#